data_AF-A0A8T3S3P7-F1
#
_entry.id   AF-A0A8T3S3P7-F1
#
_cell.length_a   1.000
_cell.length_b   1.000
_cell.length_c   1.000
_cell.angle_alpha   90.00
_cell.angle_beta   90.00
_cell.angle_gamma   90.00
#
_symmetry.space_group_name_H-M   'P 1'
#
loop_
_entity.id
_entity.type
_entity.pdbx_description
1 polymer ?
#
loop_
_entity_poly.entity_id
_entity_poly.type
_entity_poly.pdbx_seq_one_letter_code
_entity_poly.pdbx_strand_id
1 'polypeptide(L)'
;MAATLRVVTWNIRAAIGTGPFPDRWWSRIDADRLRAIGSFIGRLDADLIALQEVALVSRGGELVDNAGDLARQLGMEVRFGAVRTFNVTDGEAVTGVGCFGNALLSLAPFRSARTVALPAAPMQTLVEPTGSDHPAAGIRYADAPASVREPRCLLLAELDGLTVGSTHFSHIGSGERLLQAQATHDAFDEASPALLLGDLNAPIEAPELAPLAGWTDGFEAPPGDPGRVSTDDGWLIDQVLARGASVHGCQVLRESGDLSDHYPLVAEVDAHRPTGIAVERR
;
A
#
# COMPACT_ATOMS: atom_id res chain seq x y z
N MET A 1 28.88 0.14 -8.15
CA MET A 1 28.31 0.00 -6.79
C MET A 1 26.80 -0.12 -6.97
N ALA A 2 26.15 -1.06 -6.29
CA ALA A 2 24.69 -1.05 -6.22
C ALA A 2 24.27 0.26 -5.55
N ALA A 3 23.23 0.93 -6.08
CA ALA A 3 22.65 2.07 -5.39
C ALA A 3 21.75 1.53 -4.29
N THR A 4 22.02 1.90 -3.05
CA THR A 4 21.11 1.70 -1.93
C THR A 4 19.99 2.71 -2.06
N LEU A 5 18.74 2.24 -2.08
CA LEU A 5 17.54 3.07 -2.14
C LEU A 5 16.89 3.12 -0.77
N ARG A 6 16.59 4.33 -0.30
CA ARG A 6 15.77 4.53 0.88
C ARG A 6 14.30 4.51 0.50
N VAL A 7 13.55 3.55 1.02
CA VAL A 7 12.14 3.34 0.66
C VAL A 7 11.23 3.64 1.83
N VAL A 8 10.05 4.20 1.54
CA VAL A 8 9.00 4.45 2.53
C VAL A 8 7.69 3.82 2.06
N THR A 9 6.94 3.21 2.97
CA THR A 9 5.53 2.87 2.72
C THR A 9 4.63 3.44 3.80
N TRP A 10 3.47 3.96 3.40
CA TRP A 10 2.53 4.58 4.34
C TRP A 10 1.09 4.59 3.82
N ASN A 11 0.17 3.97 4.57
CA ASN A 11 -1.25 4.25 4.45
C ASN A 11 -1.54 5.65 5.03
N ILE A 12 -1.89 6.60 4.17
CA ILE A 12 -2.10 8.02 4.56
C ILE A 12 -3.56 8.36 4.83
N ARG A 13 -4.46 7.38 4.69
CA ARG A 13 -5.89 7.53 4.97
C ARG A 13 -6.53 8.75 4.33
N ALA A 14 -6.22 8.99 3.06
CA ALA A 14 -6.61 10.18 2.29
C ALA A 14 -6.35 11.52 3.00
N ALA A 15 -5.40 11.57 3.94
CA ALA A 15 -5.13 12.70 4.82
C ALA A 15 -6.36 13.18 5.63
N ILE A 16 -7.18 12.27 6.15
CA ILE A 16 -8.33 12.62 7.02
C ILE A 16 -8.02 12.58 8.53
N GLY A 17 -6.81 12.13 8.92
CA GLY A 17 -6.39 11.97 10.32
C GLY A 17 -6.80 10.63 10.92
N THR A 18 -6.79 10.49 12.25
CA THR A 18 -7.17 9.27 12.97
C THR A 18 -8.67 9.21 13.29
N GLY A 19 -9.15 8.14 13.93
CA GLY A 19 -10.54 7.98 14.37
C GLY A 19 -11.40 7.15 13.41
N PRO A 20 -12.74 7.16 13.49
CA PRO A 20 -13.59 6.34 12.62
C PRO A 20 -13.59 6.86 11.17
N PHE A 21 -13.67 5.95 10.19
CA PHE A 21 -13.75 6.31 8.77
C PHE A 21 -15.19 6.72 8.43
N PRO A 22 -15.48 8.01 8.16
CA PRO A 22 -16.86 8.47 8.04
C PRO A 22 -17.43 8.18 6.64
N ASP A 23 -18.75 7.99 6.53
CA ASP A 23 -19.43 7.67 5.26
C ASP A 23 -19.11 8.64 4.11
N ARG A 24 -18.89 9.93 4.41
CA ARG A 24 -18.49 10.97 3.46
C ARG A 24 -17.06 11.45 3.72
N TRP A 25 -16.13 10.54 3.96
CA TRP A 25 -14.70 10.83 4.22
C TRP A 25 -14.06 11.76 3.18
N TRP A 26 -14.50 11.74 1.93
CA TRP A 26 -14.01 12.66 0.89
C TRP A 26 -14.30 14.13 1.19
N SER A 27 -15.19 14.45 2.14
CA SER A 27 -15.41 15.82 2.66
C SER A 27 -14.42 16.21 3.76
N ARG A 28 -13.71 15.24 4.34
CA ARG A 28 -12.79 15.41 5.48
C ARG A 28 -11.32 15.47 5.09
N ILE A 29 -10.98 15.28 3.82
CA ILE A 29 -9.60 15.42 3.34
C ILE A 29 -9.07 16.81 3.71
N ASP A 30 -8.00 16.82 4.48
CA ASP A 30 -7.39 17.99 5.09
C ASP A 30 -6.07 18.35 4.37
N ALA A 31 -6.04 19.53 3.75
CA ALA A 31 -4.87 20.02 3.03
C ALA A 31 -3.70 20.33 3.94
N ASP A 32 -3.93 20.73 5.19
CA ASP A 32 -2.87 21.06 6.15
C ASP A 32 -2.21 19.78 6.65
N ARG A 33 -3.02 18.73 6.88
CA ARG A 33 -2.52 17.39 7.18
C ARG A 33 -1.72 16.81 6.03
N LEU A 34 -2.19 16.96 4.79
CA LEU A 34 -1.44 16.52 3.61
C LEU A 34 -0.07 17.21 3.51
N ARG A 35 -0.01 18.54 3.74
CA ARG A 35 1.26 19.29 3.79
C ARG A 35 2.17 18.83 4.93
N ALA A 36 1.60 18.45 6.08
CA ALA A 36 2.34 17.92 7.21
C ALA A 36 2.90 16.52 6.93
N ILE A 37 2.14 15.65 6.25
CA ILE A 37 2.60 14.34 5.73
C ILE A 37 3.79 14.55 4.79
N GLY A 38 3.68 15.44 3.80
CA GLY A 38 4.80 15.73 2.91
C GLY A 38 6.01 16.34 3.62
N SER A 39 5.80 17.18 4.64
CA SER A 39 6.88 17.72 5.46
C SER A 39 7.56 16.65 6.31
N PHE A 40 6.80 15.65 6.78
CA PHE A 40 7.32 14.51 7.51
C PHE A 40 8.19 13.63 6.61
N ILE A 41 7.63 13.17 5.49
CA ILE A 41 8.32 12.35 4.50
C ILE A 41 9.57 13.06 3.95
N GLY A 42 9.50 14.37 3.72
CA GLY A 42 10.64 15.15 3.21
C GLY A 42 11.84 15.21 4.14
N ARG A 43 11.72 14.81 5.41
CA ARG A 43 12.86 14.66 6.35
C ARG A 43 13.45 13.25 6.37
N LEU A 44 12.80 12.31 5.67
CA LEU A 44 13.22 10.91 5.63
C LEU A 44 14.21 10.62 4.49
N ASP A 45 14.47 11.59 3.61
CA ASP A 45 15.36 11.44 2.44
C ASP A 45 15.05 10.18 1.60
N ALA A 46 13.76 9.89 1.38
CA ALA A 46 13.33 8.72 0.61
C ALA A 46 13.58 8.89 -0.89
N ASP A 47 14.02 7.81 -1.55
CA ASP A 47 14.16 7.72 -3.01
C ASP A 47 12.88 7.22 -3.69
N LEU A 48 12.09 6.43 -2.95
CA LEU A 48 10.87 5.78 -3.40
C LEU A 48 9.85 5.72 -2.25
N ILE A 49 8.61 6.07 -2.55
CA ILE A 49 7.51 6.05 -1.58
C ILE A 49 6.33 5.30 -2.18
N ALA A 50 5.78 4.35 -1.42
CA ALA A 50 4.51 3.70 -1.69
C ALA A 50 3.44 4.23 -0.74
N LEU A 51 2.31 4.68 -1.28
CA LEU A 51 1.20 5.22 -0.52
C LEU A 51 -0.06 4.40 -0.73
N GLN A 52 -0.77 4.11 0.35
CA GLN A 52 -2.07 3.49 0.35
C GLN A 52 -3.14 4.49 0.81
N GLU A 53 -4.40 4.21 0.44
CA GLU A 53 -5.55 5.09 0.70
C GLU A 53 -5.38 6.51 0.15
N VAL A 54 -4.93 6.60 -1.09
CA VAL A 54 -4.73 7.87 -1.78
C VAL A 54 -6.01 8.27 -2.50
N ALA A 55 -6.44 9.51 -2.33
CA ALA A 55 -7.61 10.06 -2.99
C ALA A 55 -7.26 11.11 -4.07
N LEU A 56 -8.02 11.06 -5.17
CA LEU A 56 -8.09 12.09 -6.20
C LEU A 56 -9.55 12.49 -6.35
N VAL A 57 -9.92 13.67 -5.88
CA VAL A 57 -11.32 14.06 -5.70
C VAL A 57 -11.58 15.43 -6.31
N SER A 58 -12.52 15.50 -7.24
CA SER A 58 -13.11 16.76 -7.69
C SER A 58 -14.30 17.08 -6.80
N ARG A 59 -14.23 18.15 -6.00
CA ARG A 59 -15.31 18.60 -5.11
C ARG A 59 -15.37 20.13 -5.07
N GLY A 60 -16.56 20.71 -5.15
CA GLY A 60 -16.73 22.17 -4.99
C GLY A 60 -15.98 23.03 -6.03
N GLY A 61 -15.68 22.49 -7.22
CA GLY A 61 -14.85 23.16 -8.23
C GLY A 61 -13.35 23.07 -8.00
N GLU A 62 -12.90 22.39 -6.94
CA GLU A 62 -11.50 22.14 -6.63
C GLU A 62 -11.11 20.69 -6.90
N LEU A 63 -9.85 20.48 -7.26
CA LEU A 63 -9.24 19.16 -7.37
C LEU A 63 -8.34 18.94 -6.15
N VAL A 64 -8.69 17.94 -5.35
CA VAL A 64 -7.86 17.42 -4.26
C VAL A 64 -7.10 16.22 -4.79
N ASP A 65 -5.79 16.32 -4.91
CA ASP A 65 -4.92 15.29 -5.51
C ASP A 65 -3.83 14.91 -4.51
N ASN A 66 -4.11 13.93 -3.64
CA ASN A 66 -3.19 13.59 -2.54
C ASN A 66 -1.79 13.26 -3.05
N ALA A 67 -1.68 12.34 -4.01
CA ALA A 67 -0.39 11.90 -4.51
C ALA A 67 0.29 12.97 -5.37
N GLY A 68 -0.45 13.71 -6.20
CA GLY A 68 0.13 14.79 -7.00
C GLY A 68 0.62 15.97 -6.16
N ASP A 69 -0.09 16.32 -5.08
CA ASP A 69 0.33 17.38 -4.16
C ASP A 69 1.58 16.97 -3.37
N LEU A 70 1.63 15.74 -2.84
CA LEU A 70 2.83 15.21 -2.19
C LEU A 70 4.01 15.13 -3.15
N ALA A 71 3.79 14.68 -4.39
CA ALA A 71 4.84 14.62 -5.40
C ALA A 71 5.40 16.00 -5.75
N ARG A 72 4.53 17.01 -5.90
CA ARG A 72 4.96 18.41 -6.08
C ARG A 72 5.76 18.94 -4.89
N GLN A 73 5.31 18.65 -3.67
CA GLN A 73 5.99 19.09 -2.45
C GLN A 73 7.38 18.45 -2.30
N LEU A 74 7.50 17.18 -2.66
CA LEU A 74 8.74 16.39 -2.52
C LEU A 74 9.66 16.47 -3.75
N GLY A 75 9.21 17.09 -4.85
CA GLY A 75 9.96 17.14 -6.10
C GLY A 75 10.10 15.78 -6.79
N MET A 76 9.09 14.92 -6.68
CA MET A 76 9.11 13.54 -7.15
C MET A 76 8.18 13.31 -8.36
N GLU A 77 8.50 12.30 -9.15
CA GLU A 77 7.58 11.74 -10.14
C GLU A 77 6.51 10.88 -9.43
N VAL A 78 5.29 10.85 -9.97
CA VAL A 78 4.17 10.10 -9.38
C VAL A 78 3.49 9.17 -10.37
N ARG A 79 3.03 8.02 -9.87
CA ARG A 79 2.08 7.13 -10.52
C ARG A 79 0.94 6.82 -9.56
N PHE A 80 -0.30 6.91 -10.05
CA PHE A 80 -1.50 6.61 -9.29
C PHE A 80 -2.26 5.45 -9.93
N GLY A 81 -2.57 4.43 -9.14
CA GLY A 81 -3.36 3.27 -9.52
C GLY A 81 -4.71 3.31 -8.82
N ALA A 82 -5.73 3.80 -9.53
CA ALA A 82 -7.09 3.83 -9.00
C ALA A 82 -7.69 2.42 -8.89
N VAL A 83 -8.32 2.13 -7.77
CA VAL A 83 -9.02 0.87 -7.51
C VAL A 83 -10.54 1.00 -7.57
N ARG A 84 -11.05 2.18 -7.19
CA ARG A 84 -12.48 2.52 -7.28
C ARG A 84 -12.67 3.93 -7.76
N THR A 85 -13.77 4.14 -8.44
CA THR A 85 -14.36 5.46 -8.68
C THR A 85 -15.63 5.59 -7.86
N PHE A 86 -15.96 6.80 -7.44
CA PHE A 86 -17.15 7.08 -6.65
C PHE A 86 -17.68 8.48 -6.93
N ASN A 87 -18.98 8.67 -6.74
CA ASN A 87 -19.60 9.99 -6.83
C ASN A 87 -19.32 10.78 -5.55
N VAL A 88 -18.89 12.02 -5.71
CA VAL A 88 -18.88 13.00 -4.61
C VAL A 88 -20.29 13.57 -4.54
N THR A 89 -20.91 13.47 -3.36
CA THR A 89 -22.28 13.94 -3.16
C THR A 89 -22.40 14.99 -2.07
N ASP A 90 -23.33 15.92 -2.26
CA ASP A 90 -23.88 16.78 -1.23
C ASP A 90 -25.40 16.52 -1.13
N GLY A 91 -25.83 15.96 0.00
CA GLY A 91 -27.17 15.38 0.11
C GLY A 91 -27.34 14.24 -0.90
N GLU A 92 -28.34 14.36 -1.77
CA GLU A 92 -28.60 13.43 -2.89
C GLU A 92 -27.95 13.89 -4.21
N ALA A 93 -27.45 15.12 -4.27
CA ALA A 93 -26.89 15.68 -5.51
C ALA A 93 -25.45 15.19 -5.72
N VAL A 94 -25.14 14.72 -6.93
CA VAL A 94 -23.76 14.46 -7.36
C VAL A 94 -23.10 15.79 -7.71
N THR A 95 -22.06 16.15 -6.96
CA THR A 95 -21.34 17.44 -7.08
C THR A 95 -19.92 17.25 -7.60
N GLY A 96 -19.51 16.00 -7.83
CA GLY A 96 -18.22 15.67 -8.43
C GLY A 96 -17.96 14.17 -8.48
N VAL A 97 -16.69 13.83 -8.69
CA VAL A 97 -16.22 12.45 -8.82
C VAL A 97 -14.90 12.30 -8.07
N GLY A 98 -14.69 11.13 -7.48
CA GLY A 98 -13.44 10.76 -6.85
C GLY A 98 -12.93 9.41 -7.34
N CYS A 99 -11.62 9.27 -7.26
CA CYS A 99 -10.90 8.01 -7.38
C CYS A 99 -10.17 7.74 -6.05
N PHE A 100 -10.04 6.47 -5.71
CA PHE A 100 -9.28 6.03 -4.54
C PHE A 100 -8.37 4.87 -4.95
N GLY A 101 -7.19 4.75 -4.34
CA GLY A 101 -6.26 3.67 -4.67
C GLY A 101 -4.88 3.86 -4.04
N ASN A 102 -3.87 3.39 -4.76
CA ASN A 102 -2.46 3.41 -4.32
C ASN A 102 -1.64 4.36 -5.18
N ALA A 103 -0.53 4.86 -4.64
CA ALA A 103 0.42 5.66 -5.40
C ALA A 103 1.87 5.23 -5.18
N LEU A 104 2.71 5.47 -6.19
CA LEU A 104 4.15 5.38 -6.12
C LEU A 104 4.74 6.75 -6.44
N LEU A 105 5.64 7.24 -5.59
CA LEU A 105 6.40 8.47 -5.82
C LEU A 105 7.89 8.12 -5.85
N SER A 106 8.67 8.72 -6.75
CA SER A 106 10.12 8.50 -6.79
C SER A 106 10.89 9.72 -7.28
N LEU A 107 12.13 9.87 -6.81
CA LEU A 107 13.09 10.84 -7.36
C LEU A 107 13.52 10.47 -8.78
N ALA A 108 13.61 9.17 -9.08
CA ALA A 108 13.97 8.65 -10.40
C ALA A 108 12.70 8.36 -11.23
N PRO A 109 12.80 8.47 -12.57
CA PRO A 109 11.63 8.31 -13.42
C PRO A 109 11.16 6.86 -13.54
N PHE A 110 9.84 6.65 -13.54
CA PHE A 110 9.27 5.32 -13.79
C PHE A 110 9.28 5.00 -15.28
N ARG A 111 9.90 3.89 -15.66
CA ARG A 111 9.96 3.44 -17.06
C ARG A 111 8.62 2.93 -17.57
N SER A 112 7.86 2.28 -16.69
CA SER A 112 6.50 1.85 -16.95
C SER A 112 5.73 1.74 -15.64
N ALA A 113 4.40 1.77 -15.73
CA ALA A 113 3.52 1.46 -14.62
C ALA A 113 2.24 0.79 -15.12
N ARG A 114 1.70 -0.13 -14.34
CA ARG A 114 0.40 -0.77 -14.58
C ARG A 114 -0.31 -1.05 -13.26
N THR A 115 -1.64 -0.99 -13.28
CA THR A 115 -2.47 -1.35 -12.13
C THR A 115 -3.13 -2.69 -12.40
N VAL A 116 -2.97 -3.62 -11.46
CA VAL A 116 -3.58 -4.95 -11.51
C VAL A 116 -4.71 -4.98 -10.48
N ALA A 117 -5.94 -5.22 -10.92
CA ALA A 117 -7.05 -5.46 -10.01
C ALA A 117 -6.82 -6.78 -9.27
N LEU A 118 -6.98 -6.76 -7.94
CA LEU A 118 -6.85 -7.95 -7.12
C LEU A 118 -8.22 -8.65 -6.98
N PRO A 119 -8.24 -9.99 -6.89
CA PRO A 119 -9.47 -10.75 -6.82
C PRO A 119 -10.26 -10.45 -5.54
N ALA A 120 -11.58 -10.47 -5.67
CA ALA A 120 -12.50 -10.57 -4.55
C ALA A 120 -12.88 -12.03 -4.32
N ALA A 121 -13.20 -12.38 -3.08
CA ALA A 121 -13.70 -13.69 -2.72
C ALA A 121 -15.08 -13.95 -3.36
N PRO A 122 -15.39 -15.19 -3.75
CA PRO A 122 -16.70 -15.53 -4.28
C PRO A 122 -17.82 -15.23 -3.26
N MET A 123 -18.97 -14.74 -3.72
CA MET A 123 -20.07 -14.33 -2.82
C MET A 123 -20.56 -15.42 -1.86
N GLN A 124 -20.35 -16.69 -2.20
CA GLN A 124 -20.78 -17.82 -1.40
C GLN A 124 -19.77 -18.29 -0.35
N THR A 125 -18.55 -17.74 -0.34
CA THR A 125 -17.57 -18.05 0.70
C THR A 125 -17.87 -17.27 1.97
N LEU A 126 -17.39 -17.80 3.10
CA LEU A 126 -17.43 -17.08 4.36
C LEU A 126 -16.41 -15.93 4.32
N VAL A 127 -16.75 -14.82 4.96
CA VAL A 127 -15.86 -13.68 5.19
C VAL A 127 -14.70 -14.15 6.06
N GLU A 128 -15.02 -14.69 7.24
CA GLU A 128 -14.08 -15.42 8.09
C GLU A 128 -14.65 -16.82 8.40
N PRO A 129 -13.78 -17.84 8.61
CA PRO A 129 -14.22 -19.17 9.05
C PRO A 129 -15.14 -19.12 10.27
N THR A 130 -16.07 -20.08 10.36
CA THR A 130 -16.92 -20.23 11.54
C THR A 130 -16.06 -20.48 12.78
N GLY A 131 -16.24 -19.67 13.82
CA GLY A 131 -15.49 -19.78 15.09
C GLY A 131 -14.22 -18.94 15.16
N SER A 132 -13.86 -18.20 14.10
CA SER A 132 -12.83 -17.17 14.18
C SER A 132 -13.20 -16.09 15.19
N ASP A 133 -12.20 -15.48 15.83
CA ASP A 133 -12.37 -14.32 16.72
C ASP A 133 -12.58 -13.04 15.91
N HIS A 134 -13.69 -12.98 15.17
CA HIS A 134 -14.04 -11.84 14.32
C HIS A 134 -15.57 -11.74 14.20
N PRO A 135 -16.17 -10.53 14.28
CA PRO A 135 -17.62 -10.36 14.21
C PRO A 135 -18.25 -10.84 12.88
N ALA A 136 -17.45 -10.95 11.82
CA ALA A 136 -17.88 -11.49 10.52
C ALA A 136 -17.68 -13.02 10.36
N ALA A 137 -17.26 -13.74 11.41
CA ALA A 137 -17.11 -15.19 11.38
C ALA A 137 -18.43 -15.88 11.02
N GLY A 138 -18.39 -16.76 10.01
CA GLY A 138 -19.59 -17.48 9.54
C GLY A 138 -20.55 -16.66 8.68
N ILE A 139 -20.30 -15.35 8.47
CA ILE A 139 -21.08 -14.52 7.54
C ILE A 139 -20.58 -14.80 6.12
N ARG A 140 -21.49 -14.98 5.15
CA ARG A 140 -21.11 -15.07 3.72
C ARG A 140 -20.84 -13.69 3.15
N TYR A 141 -19.94 -13.60 2.18
CA TYR A 141 -19.72 -12.34 1.46
C TYR A 141 -21.01 -11.78 0.85
N ALA A 142 -21.93 -12.63 0.37
CA ALA A 142 -23.24 -12.21 -0.15
C ALA A 142 -24.07 -11.40 0.87
N ASP A 143 -23.94 -11.74 2.14
CA ASP A 143 -24.74 -11.19 3.25
C ASP A 143 -23.99 -10.09 4.02
N ALA A 144 -22.71 -9.87 3.72
CA ALA A 144 -21.87 -8.86 4.35
C ALA A 144 -22.17 -7.44 3.83
N PRO A 145 -21.98 -6.39 4.65
CA PRO A 145 -22.05 -5.01 4.21
C PRO A 145 -21.13 -4.74 3.01
N ALA A 146 -21.49 -3.78 2.16
CA ALA A 146 -20.68 -3.42 0.99
C ALA A 146 -19.27 -2.94 1.38
N SER A 147 -19.10 -2.36 2.56
CA SER A 147 -17.80 -1.96 3.12
C SER A 147 -16.85 -3.14 3.38
N VAL A 148 -17.35 -4.37 3.46
CA VAL A 148 -16.51 -5.59 3.57
C VAL A 148 -15.93 -5.98 2.20
N ARG A 149 -16.51 -5.50 1.10
CA ARG A 149 -16.16 -5.86 -0.28
C ARG A 149 -15.56 -4.68 -1.03
N GLU A 150 -14.52 -4.10 -0.48
CA GLU A 150 -13.81 -3.02 -1.15
C GLU A 150 -12.89 -3.59 -2.23
N PRO A 151 -12.96 -3.11 -3.48
CA PRO A 151 -12.04 -3.55 -4.52
C PRO A 151 -10.62 -3.16 -4.14
N ARG A 152 -9.66 -4.06 -4.41
CA ARG A 152 -8.23 -3.92 -4.10
C ARG A 152 -7.39 -3.96 -5.39
N CYS A 153 -6.23 -3.33 -5.38
CA CYS A 153 -5.31 -3.35 -6.52
C CYS A 153 -3.85 -3.40 -6.09
N LEU A 154 -3.00 -3.88 -6.99
CA LEU A 154 -1.55 -3.77 -6.96
C LEU A 154 -1.12 -2.77 -8.04
N LEU A 155 -0.43 -1.71 -7.64
CA LEU A 155 0.22 -0.77 -8.57
C LEU A 155 1.68 -1.22 -8.77
N LEU A 156 1.99 -1.71 -9.97
CA LEU A 156 3.34 -2.11 -10.37
C LEU A 156 4.01 -1.01 -11.19
N ALA A 157 5.31 -0.80 -10.98
CA ALA A 157 6.14 0.08 -11.79
C ALA A 157 7.56 -0.45 -11.95
N GLU A 158 8.22 0.00 -13.01
CA GLU A 158 9.63 -0.30 -13.28
C GLU A 158 10.49 0.93 -12.96
N LEU A 159 11.42 0.78 -12.01
CA LEU A 159 12.33 1.83 -11.55
C LEU A 159 13.79 1.33 -11.67
N ASP A 160 14.51 1.81 -12.67
CA ASP A 160 15.94 1.49 -12.88
C ASP A 160 16.37 0.02 -12.86
N GLY A 161 15.44 -0.86 -13.26
CA GLY A 161 15.62 -2.31 -13.32
C GLY A 161 15.13 -3.05 -12.07
N LEU A 162 14.51 -2.33 -11.13
CA LEU A 162 13.75 -2.86 -10.01
C LEU A 162 12.25 -2.82 -10.34
N THR A 163 11.57 -3.96 -10.22
CA THR A 163 10.10 -4.00 -10.26
C THR A 163 9.55 -3.66 -8.88
N VAL A 164 8.78 -2.59 -8.77
CA VAL A 164 8.22 -2.11 -7.50
C VAL A 164 6.70 -2.27 -7.52
N GLY A 165 6.13 -2.77 -6.42
CA GLY A 165 4.69 -2.84 -6.21
C GLY A 165 4.25 -2.12 -4.95
N SER A 166 3.15 -1.36 -5.04
CA SER A 166 2.38 -0.87 -3.90
C SER A 166 1.01 -1.55 -3.86
N THR A 167 0.63 -2.13 -2.74
CA THR A 167 -0.69 -2.77 -2.57
C THR A 167 -1.36 -2.39 -1.25
N HIS A 168 -2.67 -2.59 -1.20
CA HIS A 168 -3.48 -2.50 0.01
C HIS A 168 -4.49 -3.66 -0.01
N PHE A 169 -4.28 -4.69 0.79
CA PHE A 169 -5.16 -5.86 0.83
C PHE A 169 -6.44 -5.61 1.62
N SER A 170 -7.39 -6.53 1.53
CA SER A 170 -8.66 -6.43 2.25
C SER A 170 -8.47 -6.50 3.76
N HIS A 171 -9.01 -5.50 4.46
CA HIS A 171 -8.98 -5.39 5.93
C HIS A 171 -9.79 -6.48 6.63
N ILE A 172 -10.77 -7.08 5.95
CA ILE A 172 -11.56 -8.19 6.47
C ILE A 172 -11.49 -9.35 5.48
N GLY A 173 -11.35 -10.57 6.03
CA GLY A 173 -11.46 -11.80 5.27
C GLY A 173 -10.13 -12.41 4.87
N SER A 174 -9.59 -13.26 5.75
CA SER A 174 -8.36 -14.04 5.54
C SER A 174 -8.34 -14.80 4.20
N GLY A 175 -9.46 -15.42 3.81
CA GLY A 175 -9.57 -16.12 2.52
C GLY A 175 -9.47 -15.21 1.30
N GLU A 176 -9.97 -13.96 1.39
CA GLU A 176 -9.80 -12.97 0.31
C GLU A 176 -8.36 -12.49 0.25
N ARG A 177 -7.74 -12.19 1.40
CA ARG A 177 -6.31 -11.85 1.47
C ARG A 177 -5.43 -12.93 0.86
N LEU A 178 -5.75 -14.21 1.05
CA LEU A 178 -5.00 -15.31 0.41
C LEU A 178 -5.08 -15.26 -1.13
N LEU A 179 -6.26 -15.00 -1.68
CA LEU A 179 -6.44 -14.82 -3.13
C LEU A 179 -5.64 -13.61 -3.64
N GLN A 180 -5.64 -12.52 -2.87
CA GLN A 180 -4.91 -11.29 -3.20
C GLN A 180 -3.39 -11.46 -3.10
N ALA A 181 -2.90 -12.20 -2.10
CA ALA A 181 -1.50 -12.57 -1.96
C ALA A 181 -1.02 -13.44 -3.14
N GLN A 182 -1.82 -14.43 -3.56
CA GLN A 182 -1.51 -15.25 -4.73
C GLN A 182 -1.50 -14.41 -6.01
N ALA A 183 -2.53 -13.60 -6.25
CA ALA A 183 -2.58 -12.73 -7.43
C ALA A 183 -1.43 -11.70 -7.46
N THR A 184 -1.00 -11.23 -6.28
CA THR A 184 0.17 -10.36 -6.15
C THR A 184 1.44 -11.10 -6.53
N HIS A 185 1.67 -12.29 -5.97
CA HIS A 185 2.79 -13.16 -6.34
C HIS A 185 2.85 -13.38 -7.86
N ASP A 186 1.74 -13.78 -8.46
CA ASP A 186 1.63 -14.08 -9.89
C ASP A 186 1.84 -12.82 -10.76
N ALA A 187 1.37 -11.65 -10.30
CA ALA A 187 1.50 -10.40 -11.06
C ALA A 187 2.93 -9.87 -11.13
N PHE A 188 3.76 -10.21 -10.14
CA PHE A 188 5.20 -9.99 -10.19
C PHE A 188 5.92 -11.03 -11.07
N ASP A 189 5.27 -12.14 -11.46
CA ASP A 189 5.85 -13.20 -12.29
C ASP A 189 7.22 -13.64 -11.72
N GLU A 190 8.21 -13.86 -12.58
CA GLU A 190 9.61 -14.11 -12.22
C GLU A 190 10.45 -12.83 -12.03
N ALA A 191 9.84 -11.65 -11.86
CA ALA A 191 10.56 -10.38 -11.73
C ALA A 191 11.56 -10.39 -10.56
N SER A 192 12.80 -10.04 -10.86
CA SER A 192 13.93 -10.02 -9.94
C SER A 192 15.03 -9.09 -10.49
N PRO A 193 15.47 -8.07 -9.75
CA PRO A 193 15.06 -7.70 -8.40
C PRO A 193 13.64 -7.10 -8.35
N ALA A 194 12.92 -7.35 -7.25
CA ALA A 194 11.59 -6.81 -7.00
C ALA A 194 11.38 -6.38 -5.53
N LEU A 195 10.49 -5.40 -5.33
CA LEU A 195 10.10 -4.85 -4.04
C LEU A 195 8.56 -4.75 -3.96
N LEU A 196 7.97 -5.21 -2.87
CA LEU A 196 6.55 -5.10 -2.55
C LEU A 196 6.40 -4.30 -1.24
N LEU A 197 5.60 -3.25 -1.29
CA LEU A 197 5.35 -2.30 -0.23
C LEU A 197 3.85 -2.19 0.03
N GLY A 198 3.46 -2.07 1.30
CA GLY A 198 2.13 -1.58 1.66
C GLY A 198 1.44 -2.29 2.79
N ASP A 199 0.18 -1.92 2.96
CA ASP A 199 -0.73 -2.44 3.97
C ASP A 199 -1.31 -3.79 3.51
N LEU A 200 -0.83 -4.88 4.08
CA LEU A 200 -1.31 -6.23 3.76
C LEU A 200 -2.50 -6.65 4.63
N ASN A 201 -2.91 -5.81 5.58
CA ASN A 201 -3.98 -6.10 6.55
C ASN A 201 -3.79 -7.44 7.28
N ALA A 202 -2.55 -7.91 7.39
CA ALA A 202 -2.17 -9.12 8.09
C ALA A 202 -0.69 -9.06 8.51
N PRO A 203 -0.34 -9.64 9.67
CA PRO A 203 1.07 -9.85 10.02
C PRO A 203 1.72 -10.85 9.04
N ILE A 204 3.02 -10.72 8.82
CA ILE A 204 3.73 -11.47 7.75
C ILE A 204 3.66 -13.00 7.94
N GLU A 205 3.52 -13.46 9.17
CA GLU A 205 3.37 -14.87 9.53
C GLU A 205 1.94 -15.42 9.33
N ALA A 206 0.98 -14.58 8.95
CA ALA A 206 -0.40 -14.99 8.75
C ALA A 206 -0.51 -16.04 7.63
N PRO A 207 -1.30 -17.12 7.80
CA PRO A 207 -1.44 -18.17 6.79
C PRO A 207 -1.88 -17.66 5.40
N GLU A 208 -2.70 -16.61 5.36
CA GLU A 208 -3.13 -15.98 4.11
C GLU A 208 -2.01 -15.29 3.33
N LEU A 209 -0.87 -14.96 3.97
CA LEU A 209 0.30 -14.38 3.30
C LEU A 209 1.32 -15.45 2.86
N ALA A 210 1.02 -16.74 3.01
CA ALA A 210 1.89 -17.84 2.59
C ALA A 210 2.42 -17.74 1.13
N PRO A 211 1.66 -17.23 0.12
CA PRO A 211 2.20 -17.02 -1.23
C PRO A 211 3.40 -16.05 -1.30
N LEU A 212 3.58 -15.22 -0.28
CA LEU A 212 4.67 -14.26 -0.16
C LEU A 212 5.83 -14.77 0.71
N ALA A 213 5.75 -15.99 1.27
CA ALA A 213 6.75 -16.52 2.21
C ALA A 213 8.18 -16.66 1.62
N GLY A 214 8.32 -16.67 0.29
CA GLY A 214 9.62 -16.67 -0.39
C GLY A 214 10.28 -15.29 -0.52
N TRP A 215 9.57 -14.22 -0.13
CA TRP A 215 10.11 -12.87 -0.13
C TRP A 215 10.90 -12.61 1.17
N THR A 216 11.96 -11.84 1.07
CA THR A 216 12.73 -11.36 2.22
C THR A 216 11.96 -10.26 2.94
N ASP A 217 11.68 -10.48 4.22
CA ASP A 217 11.15 -9.47 5.14
C ASP A 217 12.22 -8.45 5.51
N GLY A 218 11.93 -7.16 5.34
CA GLY A 218 12.87 -6.08 5.61
C GLY A 218 13.01 -5.68 7.08
N PHE A 219 12.10 -6.12 7.95
CA PHE A 219 12.11 -5.73 9.37
C PHE A 219 13.35 -6.24 10.11
N GLU A 220 13.95 -5.38 10.92
CA GLU A 220 14.98 -5.80 11.88
C GLU A 220 14.37 -6.59 13.04
N ALA A 221 13.18 -6.17 13.47
CA ALA A 221 12.43 -6.84 14.52
C ALA A 221 11.79 -8.12 13.98
N PRO A 222 11.83 -9.24 14.73
CA PRO A 222 11.26 -10.50 14.27
C PRO A 222 9.72 -10.44 14.13
N PRO A 223 9.10 -11.36 13.38
CA PRO A 223 7.64 -11.52 13.34
C PRO A 223 7.01 -11.56 14.74
N GLY A 224 5.88 -10.88 14.93
CA GLY A 224 5.17 -10.73 16.20
C GLY A 224 5.78 -9.74 17.21
N ASP A 225 6.92 -9.10 16.91
CA ASP A 225 7.55 -8.13 17.82
C ASP A 225 6.77 -6.80 17.89
N PRO A 226 6.53 -6.22 19.09
CA PRO A 226 5.85 -4.93 19.25
C PRO A 226 6.48 -3.77 18.46
N GLY A 227 7.78 -3.85 18.14
CA GLY A 227 8.47 -2.91 17.27
C GLY A 227 7.83 -2.78 15.90
N ARG A 228 7.15 -3.83 15.41
CA ARG A 228 6.46 -3.86 14.10
C ARG A 228 5.03 -3.31 14.13
N VAL A 229 4.50 -2.92 15.29
CA VAL A 229 3.15 -2.33 15.39
C VAL A 229 3.10 -1.06 14.56
N SER A 230 2.37 -1.11 13.44
CA SER A 230 2.32 -0.10 12.40
C SER A 230 1.06 0.75 12.44
N THR A 231 0.13 0.48 13.37
CA THR A 231 -1.10 1.27 13.55
C THR A 231 -1.27 1.79 14.98
N ASP A 232 -2.10 2.82 15.16
CA ASP A 232 -2.40 3.44 16.45
C ASP A 232 -3.28 2.57 17.38
N ASP A 233 -3.93 1.54 16.82
CA ASP A 233 -4.74 0.55 17.51
C ASP A 233 -4.05 -0.81 17.73
N GLY A 234 -2.77 -0.93 17.34
CA GLY A 234 -1.91 -2.03 17.79
C GLY A 234 -1.65 -3.15 16.78
N TRP A 235 -2.01 -2.98 15.50
CA TRP A 235 -1.79 -3.97 14.45
C TRP A 235 -0.41 -3.86 13.80
N LEU A 236 0.08 -4.98 13.25
CA LEU A 236 1.38 -5.11 12.58
C LEU A 236 1.16 -5.54 11.12
N ILE A 237 0.61 -4.64 10.30
CA ILE A 237 -0.03 -5.01 9.03
C ILE A 237 0.61 -4.41 7.79
N ASP A 238 1.50 -3.43 7.97
CA ASP A 238 2.28 -2.84 6.89
C ASP A 238 3.60 -3.60 6.70
N GLN A 239 4.01 -3.84 5.44
CA GLN A 239 5.18 -4.65 5.12
C GLN A 239 6.08 -4.01 4.05
N VAL A 240 7.37 -4.31 4.14
CA VAL A 240 8.39 -4.05 3.12
C VAL A 240 9.07 -5.38 2.78
N LEU A 241 8.79 -5.91 1.59
CA LEU A 241 9.23 -7.24 1.17
C LEU A 241 10.08 -7.15 -0.10
N ALA A 242 11.18 -7.90 -0.19
CA ALA A 242 12.02 -7.95 -1.39
C ALA A 242 12.18 -9.35 -1.97
N ARG A 243 12.42 -9.44 -3.27
CA ARG A 243 12.77 -10.67 -3.98
C ARG A 243 13.91 -10.41 -4.94
N GLY A 244 15.02 -11.13 -4.80
CA GLY A 244 16.22 -10.89 -5.62
C GLY A 244 16.92 -9.54 -5.36
N ALA A 245 16.50 -8.81 -4.33
CA ALA A 245 17.18 -7.65 -3.76
C ALA A 245 17.36 -7.86 -2.25
N SER A 246 18.29 -7.13 -1.64
CA SER A 246 18.44 -7.12 -0.19
C SER A 246 17.64 -5.95 0.36
N VAL A 247 16.79 -6.20 1.36
CA VAL A 247 16.09 -5.18 2.14
C VAL A 247 16.48 -5.34 3.60
N HIS A 248 16.75 -4.22 4.27
CA HIS A 248 17.18 -4.22 5.67
C HIS A 248 16.84 -2.90 6.36
N GLY A 249 16.97 -2.87 7.69
CA GLY A 249 16.74 -1.65 8.46
C GLY A 249 15.28 -1.21 8.51
N CYS A 250 14.32 -2.08 8.18
CA CYS A 250 12.92 -1.67 8.20
C CYS A 250 12.43 -1.44 9.64
N GLN A 251 11.89 -0.25 9.88
CA GLN A 251 11.38 0.19 11.17
C GLN A 251 10.14 1.07 11.03
N VAL A 252 9.31 1.07 12.07
CA VAL A 252 8.10 1.90 12.17
C VAL A 252 8.42 3.25 12.82
N LEU A 253 8.05 4.35 12.15
CA LEU A 253 8.31 5.71 12.62
C LEU A 253 7.07 6.32 13.31
N ARG A 254 6.92 6.06 14.61
CA ARG A 254 5.77 6.51 15.42
C ARG A 254 5.76 8.01 15.71
N GLU A 255 6.88 8.70 15.46
CA GLU A 255 6.98 10.14 15.55
C GLU A 255 6.14 10.89 14.50
N SER A 256 5.54 10.19 13.53
CA SER A 256 4.52 10.78 12.65
C SER A 256 3.25 11.21 13.41
N GLY A 257 3.01 10.67 14.62
CA GLY A 257 1.90 11.07 15.46
C GLY A 257 0.55 10.73 14.82
N ASP A 258 -0.37 11.70 14.78
CA ASP A 258 -1.75 11.51 14.31
C ASP A 258 -1.95 11.80 12.80
N LEU A 259 -0.85 11.96 12.05
CA LEU A 259 -0.90 12.27 10.61
C LEU A 259 -1.70 11.23 9.81
N SER A 260 -1.68 9.99 10.27
CA SER A 260 -2.54 8.88 9.87
C SER A 260 -2.74 7.97 11.10
N ASP A 261 -3.70 7.05 11.06
CA ASP A 261 -3.82 5.95 12.02
C ASP A 261 -2.77 4.85 11.75
N HIS A 262 -2.11 4.87 10.60
CA HIS A 262 -0.89 4.12 10.33
C HIS A 262 0.37 4.96 10.55
N TYR A 263 1.45 4.31 10.92
CA TYR A 263 2.80 4.87 11.01
C TYR A 263 3.60 4.47 9.76
N PRO A 264 4.41 5.37 9.18
CA PRO A 264 5.22 5.04 8.02
C PRO A 264 6.33 4.05 8.38
N LEU A 265 6.60 3.14 7.45
CA LEU A 265 7.75 2.24 7.48
C LEU A 265 8.85 2.84 6.61
N VAL A 266 10.09 2.78 7.09
CA VAL A 266 11.28 3.16 6.31
C VAL A 266 12.26 2.00 6.26
N ALA A 267 12.87 1.73 5.11
CA ALA A 267 13.86 0.67 4.94
C ALA A 267 14.93 1.04 3.89
N GLU A 268 16.03 0.31 3.88
CA GLU A 268 17.09 0.40 2.86
C GLU A 268 17.03 -0.80 1.92
N VAL A 269 17.19 -0.55 0.61
CA VAL A 269 17.10 -1.59 -0.43
C VAL A 269 18.33 -1.56 -1.33
N ASP A 270 19.07 -2.66 -1.37
CA ASP A 270 20.18 -2.87 -2.30
C ASP A 270 19.73 -3.71 -3.50
N ALA A 271 19.39 -3.02 -4.59
CA ALA A 271 19.08 -3.67 -5.86
C ALA A 271 20.39 -4.09 -6.56
N HIS A 272 20.83 -5.32 -6.33
CA HIS A 272 21.96 -5.89 -7.05
C HIS A 272 21.56 -6.15 -8.50
N ARG A 273 22.13 -5.40 -9.46
CA ARG A 273 22.03 -5.80 -10.87
C ARG A 273 22.76 -7.14 -11.03
N PRO A 274 22.13 -8.20 -11.57
CA PRO A 274 22.85 -9.40 -11.90
C PRO A 274 23.99 -9.03 -12.84
N THR A 275 25.24 -9.32 -12.44
CA THR A 275 26.38 -9.24 -13.34
C THR A 275 26.11 -10.26 -14.45
N GLY A 276 25.86 -9.77 -15.67
CA GLY A 276 25.53 -10.62 -16.80
C GLY A 276 26.53 -11.76 -16.95
N ILE A 277 26.01 -12.97 -17.17
CA ILE A 277 26.80 -14.10 -17.65
C ILE A 277 27.45 -13.62 -18.95
N ALA A 278 28.77 -13.52 -18.95
CA ALA A 278 29.55 -13.32 -20.16
C ALA A 278 29.25 -14.50 -21.09
N VAL A 279 28.41 -14.27 -22.09
CA VAL A 279 28.27 -15.21 -23.20
C VAL A 279 29.58 -15.13 -23.97
N GLU A 280 30.50 -16.07 -23.68
CA GLU A 280 31.63 -16.34 -24.55
C GLU A 280 31.08 -16.70 -25.93
N ARG A 281 31.21 -15.75 -26.86
CA ARG A 281 31.03 -16.04 -28.28
C ARG A 281 32.18 -16.96 -28.70
N ARG A 282 31.85 -18.20 -29.03
CA ARG A 282 32.66 -19.03 -29.93
C ARG A 282 32.30 -18.75 -31.37
#